data_AF-A0A6B3HFN8-F1
#
_entry.id   AF-A0A6B3HFN8-F1
#
_cell.length_a   1.000
_cell.length_b   1.000
_cell.length_c   1.000
_cell.angle_alpha   90.00
_cell.angle_beta   90.00
_cell.angle_gamma   90.00
#
_symmetry.space_group_name_H-M   'P 1'
#
loop_
_entity.id
_entity.type
_entity.pdbx_description
1 polymer ?
#
loop_
_entity_poly.entity_id
_entity_poly.type
_entity_poly.pdbx_seq_one_letter_code
_entity_poly.pdbx_strand_id
1 'polypeptide(L)'
;TQEEGAELVADLAAGEVTVSFEIRQLQEERTTRNVIAETRGGNAAKTVVLGAHLDSVTEGPGINDNGSGSAGLLEVALELAKSKSKPANKVRFAWWSA
;
A
#
# COMPACT_ATOMS: atom_id res chain seq x y z
N THR A 1 -18.70 4.03 12.45
CA THR A 1 -18.81 3.02 11.37
C THR A 1 -19.87 3.46 10.36
N GLN A 2 -20.10 2.72 9.27
CA GLN A 2 -21.21 3.03 8.35
C GLN A 2 -22.57 2.90 9.05
N GLU A 3 -22.74 1.88 9.89
CA GLU A 3 -23.96 1.63 10.66
C GLU A 3 -24.27 2.76 11.63
N GLU A 4 -23.30 3.14 12.47
CA GLU A 4 -23.42 4.31 13.38
C GLU A 4 -23.69 5.61 12.60
N GLY A 5 -23.12 5.74 11.40
CA GLY A 5 -23.39 6.89 10.52
C GLY A 5 -24.84 6.92 10.02
N ALA A 6 -25.40 5.76 9.67
CA ALA A 6 -26.80 5.65 9.25
C ALA A 6 -27.76 5.92 10.43
N GLU A 7 -27.40 5.49 11.63
CA GLU A 7 -28.15 5.78 12.87
C GLU A 7 -28.19 7.28 13.15
N LEU A 8 -27.05 7.97 13.13
CA LEU A 8 -26.99 9.43 13.30
C LEU A 8 -27.83 10.19 12.26
N VAL A 9 -27.88 9.71 11.02
CA VAL A 9 -28.75 10.29 9.97
C VAL A 9 -30.23 10.12 10.32
N ALA A 10 -30.62 8.96 10.86
CA ALA A 10 -32.00 8.72 11.28
C ALA A 10 -32.39 9.60 12.47
N ASP A 11 -31.51 9.73 13.46
CA ASP A 11 -31.73 10.59 14.63
C ASP A 11 -31.88 12.07 14.25
N LEU A 12 -31.06 12.54 13.29
CA LEU A 12 -31.17 13.90 12.75
C LEU A 12 -32.51 14.18 12.08
N ALA A 13 -33.20 13.17 11.54
CA ALA A 13 -34.54 13.32 10.98
C ALA A 13 -35.62 13.50 12.07
N ALA A 14 -35.36 13.03 13.29
CA ALA A 14 -36.27 13.16 14.44
C ALA A 14 -36.05 14.46 15.24
N GLY A 15 -34.88 15.09 15.11
CA GLY A 15 -34.57 16.35 15.76
C GLY A 15 -33.08 16.66 15.80
N GLU A 16 -32.73 17.71 16.53
CA GLU A 16 -31.33 18.09 16.72
C GLU A 16 -30.56 17.01 17.49
N VAL A 17 -29.39 16.61 16.98
CA VAL A 17 -28.49 15.63 17.61
C VAL A 17 -27.22 16.34 18.07
N THR A 18 -26.92 16.23 19.36
CA THR A 18 -25.64 16.69 19.93
C THR A 18 -24.70 15.51 20.11
N VAL A 19 -23.48 15.60 19.58
CA VAL A 19 -22.43 14.57 19.70
C VAL A 19 -21.26 15.09 20.52
N SER A 20 -20.76 14.27 21.43
CA SER A 20 -19.46 14.48 22.09
C SER A 20 -18.38 13.69 21.36
N PHE A 21 -17.30 14.36 20.98
CA PHE A 21 -16.26 13.76 20.15
C PHE A 21 -14.86 14.06 20.70
N GLU A 22 -14.04 13.02 20.86
CA GLU A 22 -12.66 13.12 21.33
C GLU A 22 -11.75 12.30 20.41
N ILE A 23 -10.63 12.89 19.97
CA ILE A 23 -9.57 12.19 19.23
C ILE A 23 -8.28 12.26 20.03
N ARG A 24 -7.59 11.12 20.14
CA ARG A 24 -6.20 11.05 20.60
C ARG A 24 -5.33 10.51 19.47
N GLN A 25 -4.26 11.23 19.14
CA GLN A 25 -3.34 10.86 18.06
C GLN A 25 -1.89 10.88 18.55
N LEU A 26 -1.08 9.95 18.05
CA LEU A 26 0.38 10.00 18.14
C LEU A 26 0.93 10.59 16.83
N GLN A 27 1.82 11.58 16.93
CA GLN A 27 2.55 12.14 15.79
C GLN A 27 4.05 12.12 16.11
N GLU A 28 4.83 11.44 15.27
CA GLU A 28 6.28 11.36 15.40
C GLU A 28 6.94 11.13 14.06
N GLU A 29 8.19 11.57 13.93
CA GLU A 29 9.02 11.24 12.78
C GLU A 29 9.59 9.83 12.95
N ARG A 30 9.49 9.01 11.91
CA ARG A 30 10.07 7.68 11.86
C ARG A 30 10.92 7.52 10.61
N THR A 31 12.02 6.80 10.74
CA THR A 31 12.80 6.37 9.58
C THR A 31 12.22 5.08 9.02
N THR A 32 11.90 5.08 7.74
CA THR A 32 11.46 3.90 7.00
C THR A 32 12.36 3.64 5.80
N ARG A 33 12.11 2.56 5.07
CA ARG A 33 12.99 2.12 3.98
C ARG A 33 12.18 1.56 2.82
N ASN A 34 12.46 2.08 1.63
CA ASN A 34 12.03 1.46 0.38
C ASN A 34 12.93 0.28 0.04
N VAL A 35 12.36 -0.78 -0.53
CA VAL A 35 13.11 -1.90 -1.10
C VAL A 35 12.99 -1.82 -2.61
N ILE A 36 14.13 -1.76 -3.30
CA ILE A 36 14.16 -1.63 -4.77
C ILE A 36 15.03 -2.75 -5.34
N ALA A 37 14.49 -3.46 -6.32
CA ALA A 37 15.20 -4.50 -7.07
C ALA A 37 15.06 -4.23 -8.58
N GLU A 38 16.11 -4.49 -9.35
CA GLU A 38 16.11 -4.28 -10.80
C GLU A 38 16.71 -5.46 -11.56
N THR A 39 16.27 -5.64 -12.81
CA THR A 39 16.95 -6.55 -13.74
C THR A 39 18.38 -6.09 -13.97
N ARG A 40 19.33 -7.04 -14.10
CA ARG A 40 20.74 -6.69 -14.39
C ARG A 40 20.90 -5.96 -15.73
N GLY A 41 20.17 -6.40 -16.75
CA GLY A 41 20.17 -5.81 -18.10
C GLY A 41 18.94 -4.96 -18.40
N GLY A 42 18.79 -4.62 -19.68
CA GLY A 42 17.78 -3.70 -20.20
C GLY A 42 18.28 -2.26 -20.31
N ASN A 43 17.65 -1.48 -21.17
CA ASN A 43 17.99 -0.08 -21.37
C ASN A 43 17.61 0.74 -20.13
N ALA A 44 18.59 1.22 -19.36
CA ALA A 44 18.35 2.01 -18.15
C ALA A 44 17.73 3.40 -18.42
N ALA A 45 17.79 3.89 -19.67
CA ALA A 45 17.07 5.10 -20.07
C ALA A 45 15.57 4.84 -20.32
N LYS A 46 15.13 3.58 -20.30
CA LYS A 46 13.73 3.15 -20.46
C LYS A 46 13.38 2.14 -19.38
N THR A 47 12.90 2.62 -18.25
CA THR A 47 12.59 1.77 -17.08
C THR A 47 11.09 1.58 -16.95
N VAL A 48 10.67 0.32 -16.86
CA VAL A 48 9.33 -0.05 -16.43
C VAL A 48 9.38 -0.27 -14.91
N VAL A 49 8.59 0.49 -14.16
CA VAL A 49 8.51 0.37 -12.70
C VAL A 49 7.19 -0.30 -12.33
N LEU A 50 7.26 -1.34 -11.52
CA LEU A 50 6.13 -1.99 -10.88
C LEU A 50 6.27 -1.81 -9.37
N GLY A 51 5.16 -1.51 -8.69
CA GLY A 51 5.21 -1.10 -7.29
C GLY A 51 4.07 -1.65 -6.44
N ALA A 52 4.40 -1.85 -5.17
CA ALA A 52 3.48 -2.16 -4.08
C ALA A 52 3.97 -1.39 -2.85
N HIS A 53 3.08 -0.97 -1.95
CA HIS A 53 3.52 -0.47 -0.64
C HIS A 53 3.69 -1.63 0.36
N LEU A 54 4.58 -1.42 1.33
CA LEU A 54 5.04 -2.39 2.33
C LEU A 54 4.57 -2.05 3.75
N ASP A 55 4.10 -0.83 3.97
CA ASP A 55 3.50 -0.42 5.22
C ASP A 55 2.05 -0.93 5.37
N SER A 56 1.47 -0.68 6.53
CA SER A 56 0.08 -1.01 6.86
C SER A 56 -0.39 -0.07 7.97
N VAL A 57 -1.69 -0.04 8.19
CA VAL A 57 -2.29 0.55 9.39
C VAL A 57 -2.06 -0.34 10.61
N THR A 58 -2.13 0.26 11.81
CA THR A 58 -1.98 -0.46 13.09
C THR A 58 -3.15 -1.38 13.41
N GLU A 59 -4.35 -1.05 12.92
CA GLU A 59 -5.61 -1.74 13.25
C GLU A 59 -5.69 -3.17 12.71
N GLY A 60 -4.90 -3.51 11.68
CA GLY A 60 -5.07 -4.77 10.97
C GLY A 60 -3.79 -5.33 10.36
N PRO A 61 -3.83 -6.59 9.91
CA PRO A 61 -2.64 -7.32 9.47
C PRO A 61 -2.13 -6.92 8.07
N GLY A 62 -2.81 -6.00 7.38
CA GLY A 62 -2.39 -5.51 6.06
C GLY A 62 -2.38 -6.57 4.94
N ILE A 63 -3.11 -7.68 5.09
CA ILE A 63 -3.01 -8.83 4.16
C ILE A 63 -3.41 -8.43 2.74
N ASN A 64 -4.55 -7.76 2.57
CA ASN A 64 -4.97 -7.32 1.23
C ASN A 64 -4.39 -5.96 0.88
N ASP A 65 -4.31 -5.05 1.86
CA ASP A 65 -3.76 -3.69 1.72
C ASP A 65 -2.47 -3.57 2.57
N ASN A 66 -1.29 -3.77 2.01
CA ASN A 66 -1.04 -4.22 0.62
C ASN A 66 -0.11 -5.44 0.56
N GLY A 67 -0.26 -6.35 1.52
CA GLY A 67 0.43 -7.64 1.53
C GLY A 67 0.20 -8.44 0.24
N SER A 68 -1.01 -8.41 -0.32
CA SER A 68 -1.38 -9.10 -1.55
C SER A 68 -0.61 -8.55 -2.76
N GLY A 69 -0.58 -7.22 -2.93
CA GLY A 69 0.20 -6.56 -3.97
C GLY A 69 1.70 -6.77 -3.80
N SER A 70 2.20 -6.71 -2.56
CA SER A 70 3.61 -6.96 -2.23
C SER A 70 4.04 -8.39 -2.56
N ALA A 71 3.22 -9.39 -2.21
CA ALA A 71 3.48 -10.79 -2.51
C ALA A 71 3.37 -11.08 -4.02
N GLY A 72 2.35 -10.54 -4.69
CA GLY A 72 2.19 -10.66 -6.14
C GLY A 72 3.35 -10.03 -6.91
N LEU A 73 3.82 -8.86 -6.47
CA LEU A 73 4.98 -8.19 -7.05
C LEU A 73 6.26 -9.03 -6.93
N LEU A 74 6.46 -9.67 -5.76
CA LEU A 74 7.59 -10.56 -5.52
C LEU A 74 7.54 -11.78 -6.44
N GLU A 75 6.37 -12.41 -6.57
CA GLU A 75 6.22 -13.58 -7.45
C GLU A 75 6.51 -13.24 -8.90
N VAL A 76 6.03 -12.10 -9.41
CA VAL A 76 6.35 -11.63 -10.76
C VAL A 76 7.86 -11.40 -10.94
N ALA A 77 8.54 -10.83 -9.94
CA ALA A 77 9.98 -10.63 -9.97
C ALA A 77 10.75 -11.96 -10.02
N LEU A 78 10.31 -12.94 -9.22
CA LEU A 78 10.90 -14.28 -9.17
C LEU A 78 10.68 -15.03 -10.49
N GLU A 79 9.49 -15.00 -11.06
CA GLU A 79 9.19 -15.64 -12.35
C GLU A 79 9.97 -15.00 -13.50
N LEU A 80 10.10 -13.67 -13.51
CA LEU A 80 10.96 -12.99 -14.49
C LEU A 80 12.42 -13.46 -14.37
N ALA A 81 12.94 -13.57 -13.14
CA ALA A 81 14.30 -14.06 -12.91
C ALA A 81 14.49 -15.53 -13.34
N LYS A 82 13.54 -16.41 -13.00
CA LYS A 82 13.55 -17.83 -13.39
C LYS A 82 13.49 -18.03 -14.91
N SER A 83 12.71 -17.21 -15.61
CA SER A 83 12.58 -17.28 -17.07
C SER A 83 13.89 -17.02 -17.83
N LYS A 84 14.87 -16.37 -17.18
CA LYS A 84 16.13 -15.89 -17.79
C LYS A 84 15.90 -14.93 -18.99
N SER A 85 14.70 -14.36 -19.09
CA SER A 85 14.36 -13.38 -20.12
C SER A 85 15.26 -12.15 -20.01
N LYS A 86 15.61 -11.58 -21.16
CA LYS A 86 16.41 -10.35 -21.26
C LYS A 86 15.54 -9.23 -21.81
N PRO A 87 14.77 -8.52 -20.95
CA PRO A 87 13.89 -7.46 -21.41
C PRO A 87 14.68 -6.33 -22.07
N ALA A 88 14.12 -5.75 -23.13
CA ALA A 88 14.73 -4.61 -23.84
C ALA A 88 14.83 -3.36 -22.94
N ASN A 89 13.84 -3.18 -22.07
CA ASN A 89 13.77 -2.12 -21.07
C ASN A 89 14.27 -2.64 -19.72
N LYS A 90 14.83 -1.76 -18.89
CA LYS A 90 15.11 -2.11 -17.50
C LYS A 90 13.78 -2.30 -16.76
N VAL A 91 13.69 -3.32 -15.92
CA VAL A 91 12.51 -3.54 -15.06
C VAL A 91 12.92 -3.30 -13.62
N ARG A 92 12.16 -2.46 -12.92
CA ARG A 92 12.33 -2.10 -11.51
C ARG A 92 11.10 -2.53 -10.72
N PHE A 93 11.33 -3.31 -9.66
CA PHE A 93 10.35 -3.67 -8.65
C PHE A 93 10.61 -2.82 -7.42
N ALA A 94 9.59 -2.14 -6.92
CA ALA A 94 9.70 -1.25 -5.76
C ALA A 94 8.64 -1.58 -4.71
N TRP A 95 9.10 -1.82 -3.49
CA TRP A 95 8.27 -1.87 -2.30
C TRP A 95 8.45 -0.57 -1.53
N TRP A 96 7.41 0.25 -1.53
CA TRP A 96 7.42 1.57 -0.93
C TRP A 96 7.08 1.49 0.55
N SER A 97 7.76 2.28 1.37
CA SER A 97 7.44 2.46 2.79
C SER A 97 7.15 3.95 3.05
N ALA A 98 6.58 4.26 4.22
CA ALA A 98 6.00 5.56 4.57
C ALA A 98 7.01 6.54 5.19
#